data_AF-A0A958JDM7-F1
#
_entry.id   AF-A0A958JDM7-F1
#
_cell.length_a   1.000
_cell.length_b   1.000
_cell.length_c   1.000
_cell.angle_alpha   90.00
_cell.angle_beta   90.00
_cell.angle_gamma   90.00
#
_symmetry.space_group_name_H-M   'P 1'
#
loop_
_entity.id
_entity.type
_entity.pdbx_description
1 polymer ?
#
loop_
_entity_poly.entity_id
_entity_poly.type
_entity_poly.pdbx_seq_one_letter_code
_entity_poly.pdbx_strand_id
1 'polypeptide(L)'
;FRLYRKRKGIVIAASQSGEDFYVGSGGQAIVQNSSHKIFLRQDPSKFHYTAQAFNLNEQQSSVILRLRTVKGVESQFFLLSDIGEGALVLPLEPSFYWASTNNGDDNQLFAEVLEQCHGDFALALKQVVAIAPYGAKALQEQMLRMDSQNGGRRSANGVNAQMSATDQIFNGGIHQRN
;
A
#
# COMPACT_ATOMS: atom_id res chain seq x y z
N PHE A 1 -20.29 20.34 0.43
CA PHE A 1 -19.02 20.87 0.96
C PHE A 1 -19.21 22.15 1.80
N ARG A 2 -19.80 23.23 1.28
CA ARG A 2 -20.01 24.49 2.04
C ARG A 2 -20.72 24.34 3.41
N LEU A 3 -21.79 23.53 3.48
CA LEU A 3 -22.55 23.33 4.73
C LEU A 3 -21.71 22.61 5.80
N TYR A 4 -20.91 21.62 5.41
CA TYR A 4 -20.07 20.84 6.32
C TYR A 4 -19.01 21.71 6.99
N ARG A 5 -18.36 22.60 6.24
CA ARG A 5 -17.40 23.58 6.79
C ARG A 5 -18.01 24.42 7.91
N LYS A 6 -19.25 24.90 7.75
CA LYS A 6 -19.96 25.68 8.78
C LYS A 6 -20.27 24.86 10.04
N ARG A 7 -20.40 23.55 9.91
CA ARG A 7 -20.69 22.61 11.01
C ARG A 7 -19.45 21.95 11.59
N LYS A 8 -18.25 22.45 11.26
CA LYS A 8 -16.95 21.84 11.64
C LYS A 8 -16.81 20.38 11.17
N GLY A 9 -17.54 19.99 10.12
CA GLY A 9 -17.43 18.69 9.49
C GLY A 9 -16.37 18.68 8.40
N ILE A 10 -15.69 17.54 8.25
CA ILE A 10 -14.73 17.27 7.18
C ILE A 10 -15.40 16.33 6.18
N VAL A 11 -15.22 16.62 4.89
CA VAL A 11 -15.65 15.73 3.81
C VAL A 11 -14.44 15.39 2.98
N ILE A 12 -14.20 14.11 2.78
CA ILE A 12 -13.14 13.58 1.92
C ILE A 12 -13.84 12.94 0.72
N ALA A 13 -13.48 13.38 -0.47
CA ALA A 13 -13.88 12.73 -1.72
C ALA A 13 -12.62 12.17 -2.38
N ALA A 14 -12.66 10.90 -2.74
CA ALA A 14 -11.56 10.20 -3.41
C ALA A 14 -12.09 9.51 -4.66
N SER A 15 -11.38 9.65 -5.78
CA SER A 15 -11.63 8.88 -7.00
C SER A 15 -10.31 8.44 -7.62
N GLN A 16 -10.36 7.32 -8.33
CA GLN A 16 -9.27 6.83 -9.19
C GLN A 16 -9.31 7.47 -10.58
N SER A 17 -10.47 7.97 -11.01
CA SER A 17 -10.63 8.69 -12.27
C SER A 17 -10.79 10.18 -12.00
N GLY A 18 -9.87 10.99 -12.52
CA GLY A 18 -10.01 12.44 -12.46
C GLY A 18 -11.32 12.93 -13.08
N GLU A 19 -11.83 12.20 -14.08
CA GLU A 19 -13.06 12.52 -14.83
C GLU A 19 -14.28 12.70 -13.94
N ASP A 20 -14.36 11.93 -12.85
CA ASP A 20 -15.46 12.00 -11.89
C ASP A 20 -15.59 13.38 -11.23
N PHE A 21 -14.50 14.14 -11.19
CA PHE A 21 -14.47 15.47 -10.60
C PHE A 21 -14.78 16.60 -11.59
N TYR A 22 -14.73 16.37 -12.91
CA TYR A 22 -14.90 17.45 -13.88
C TYR A 22 -16.01 17.29 -14.91
N VAL A 23 -16.58 16.09 -15.08
CA VAL A 23 -17.67 15.85 -16.05
C VAL A 23 -19.03 16.37 -15.54
N GLY A 24 -19.24 16.47 -14.23
CA GLY A 24 -20.51 16.90 -13.62
C GLY A 24 -20.42 18.18 -12.77
N SER A 25 -21.54 18.89 -12.66
CA SER A 25 -21.66 20.09 -11.81
C SER A 25 -21.34 19.82 -10.33
N GLY A 26 -21.66 18.62 -9.85
CA GLY A 26 -21.32 18.17 -8.49
C GLY A 26 -19.81 18.04 -8.28
N GLY A 27 -19.10 17.39 -9.19
CA GLY A 27 -17.64 17.23 -9.13
C GLY A 27 -16.92 18.58 -9.15
N GLN A 28 -17.32 19.48 -10.06
CA GLN A 28 -16.78 20.84 -10.14
C GLN A 28 -16.95 21.60 -8.82
N ALA A 29 -18.13 21.47 -8.18
CA ALA A 29 -18.36 22.07 -6.88
C ALA A 29 -17.46 21.48 -5.78
N ILE A 30 -17.10 20.20 -5.83
CA ILE A 30 -16.14 19.59 -4.91
C ILE A 30 -14.75 20.21 -5.12
N VAL A 31 -14.26 20.25 -6.36
CA VAL A 31 -12.93 20.79 -6.69
C VAL A 31 -12.79 22.24 -6.25
N GLN A 32 -13.79 23.07 -6.56
CA GLN A 32 -13.79 24.50 -6.26
C GLN A 32 -13.91 24.80 -4.76
N ASN A 33 -14.54 23.93 -3.97
CA ASN A 33 -14.77 24.18 -2.54
C ASN A 33 -13.85 23.37 -1.61
N SER A 34 -12.89 22.61 -2.15
CA SER A 34 -11.92 21.84 -1.37
C SER A 34 -10.66 22.67 -1.11
N SER A 35 -10.39 22.95 0.16
CA SER A 35 -9.20 23.70 0.63
C SER A 35 -7.91 22.88 0.58
N HIS A 36 -8.03 21.55 0.49
CA HIS A 36 -6.91 20.63 0.39
C HIS A 36 -7.17 19.67 -0.75
N LYS A 37 -6.15 19.44 -1.57
CA LYS A 37 -6.19 18.50 -2.68
C LYS A 37 -4.93 17.66 -2.63
N ILE A 38 -5.11 16.35 -2.71
CA ILE A 38 -4.03 15.37 -2.64
C ILE A 38 -4.02 14.63 -3.97
N PHE A 39 -2.90 14.71 -4.68
CA PHE A 39 -2.68 13.99 -5.93
C PHE A 39 -1.69 12.85 -5.69
N LEU A 40 -2.13 11.63 -5.99
CA LEU A 40 -1.23 10.49 -6.13
C LEU A 40 -0.64 10.45 -7.54
N ARG A 41 0.27 9.51 -7.81
CA ARG A 41 0.76 9.25 -9.17
C ARG A 41 -0.41 9.02 -10.12
N GLN A 42 -0.42 9.77 -11.23
CA GLN A 42 -1.45 9.69 -12.26
C GLN A 42 -0.91 8.99 -13.53
N ASP A 43 -1.83 8.45 -14.34
CA ASP A 43 -1.53 7.96 -15.68
C ASP A 43 -1.24 9.14 -16.62
N PRO A 44 -0.03 9.25 -17.21
CA PRO A 44 0.31 10.35 -18.11
C PRO A 44 -0.65 10.53 -19.29
N SER A 45 -1.29 9.46 -19.77
CA SER A 45 -2.17 9.49 -20.94
C SER A 45 -3.50 10.22 -20.71
N LYS A 46 -3.92 10.34 -19.45
CA LYS A 46 -5.21 10.96 -19.05
C LYS A 46 -5.03 12.20 -18.17
N PHE A 47 -3.81 12.44 -17.68
CA PHE A 47 -3.57 13.43 -16.65
C PHE A 47 -3.78 14.87 -17.13
N HIS A 48 -3.64 15.18 -18.42
CA HIS A 48 -3.82 16.54 -18.94
C HIS A 48 -5.22 17.11 -18.67
N TYR A 49 -6.27 16.30 -18.76
CA TYR A 49 -7.63 16.72 -18.42
C TYR A 49 -7.77 17.04 -16.93
N THR A 50 -7.14 16.22 -16.08
CA THR A 50 -7.11 16.46 -14.63
C THR A 50 -6.32 17.73 -14.32
N ALA A 51 -5.14 17.91 -14.91
CA ALA A 51 -4.33 19.11 -14.72
C ALA A 51 -5.11 20.38 -15.09
N GLN A 52 -5.84 20.36 -16.20
CA GLN A 52 -6.71 21.48 -16.60
C GLN A 52 -7.85 21.71 -15.60
N ALA A 53 -8.58 20.67 -15.20
CA ALA A 53 -9.70 20.79 -14.27
C ALA A 53 -9.29 21.34 -12.89
N PHE A 54 -8.07 21.06 -12.48
CA PHE A 54 -7.51 21.49 -11.20
C PHE A 54 -6.62 22.74 -11.32
N ASN A 55 -6.52 23.36 -12.51
CA ASN A 55 -5.67 24.50 -12.81
C ASN A 55 -4.21 24.30 -12.38
N LEU A 56 -3.66 23.11 -12.62
CA LEU A 56 -2.28 22.79 -12.30
C LEU A 56 -1.33 23.42 -13.31
N ASN A 57 -0.24 24.00 -12.83
CA ASN A 57 0.84 24.48 -13.68
C ASN A 57 1.72 23.32 -14.18
N GLU A 58 2.64 23.61 -15.10
CA GLU A 58 3.53 22.61 -15.68
C GLU A 58 4.47 22.00 -14.63
N GLN A 59 4.97 22.79 -13.68
CA GLN A 59 5.86 22.29 -12.63
C GLN A 59 5.14 21.29 -11.72
N GLN A 60 3.95 21.65 -11.21
CA GLN A 60 3.08 20.80 -10.39
C GLN A 60 2.75 19.52 -11.14
N SER A 61 2.37 19.64 -12.41
CA SER A 61 2.03 18.51 -13.26
C SER A 61 3.24 17.56 -13.43
N SER A 62 4.42 18.12 -13.68
CA SER A 62 5.66 17.35 -13.82
C SER A 62 6.04 16.62 -12.54
N VAL A 63 5.82 17.23 -11.38
CA VAL A 63 6.06 16.59 -10.07
C VAL A 63 5.09 15.45 -9.84
N ILE A 64 3.78 15.65 -10.06
CA ILE A 64 2.74 14.63 -9.86
C ILE A 64 3.01 13.38 -10.70
N LEU A 65 3.43 13.55 -11.95
CA LEU A 65 3.76 12.44 -12.85
C LEU A 65 5.01 11.65 -12.43
N ARG A 66 5.87 12.21 -11.56
CA ARG A 66 7.09 11.56 -11.05
C ARG A 66 6.90 10.91 -9.68
N LEU A 67 5.78 11.14 -9.01
CA LEU A 67 5.46 10.51 -7.72
C LEU A 67 5.58 9.00 -7.82
N ARG A 68 6.03 8.37 -6.73
CA ARG A 68 6.20 6.93 -6.58
C ARG A 68 5.40 6.40 -5.40
N THR A 69 5.05 5.12 -5.47
CA THR A 69 4.52 4.39 -4.33
C THR A 69 5.23 3.06 -4.29
N VAL A 70 5.80 2.74 -3.13
CA VAL A 70 6.42 1.45 -2.86
C VAL A 70 5.43 0.72 -1.94
N LYS A 71 4.73 -0.28 -2.49
CA LYS A 71 3.71 -1.04 -1.75
C LYS A 71 4.31 -1.56 -0.43
N GLY A 72 3.57 -1.38 0.66
CA GLY A 72 3.99 -1.78 2.00
C GLY A 72 5.01 -0.87 2.68
N VAL A 73 5.59 0.13 1.99
CA VAL A 73 6.68 0.95 2.51
C VAL A 73 6.31 2.42 2.59
N GLU A 74 5.94 3.03 1.46
CA GLU A 74 5.63 4.46 1.41
C GLU A 74 4.76 4.83 0.21
N SER A 75 4.03 5.94 0.35
CA SER A 75 3.31 6.57 -0.75
C SER A 75 3.70 8.04 -0.87
N GLN A 76 4.15 8.45 -2.05
CA GLN A 76 4.38 9.86 -2.36
C GLN A 76 3.12 10.49 -2.91
N PHE A 77 2.84 11.71 -2.49
CA PHE A 77 1.70 12.49 -2.93
C PHE A 77 2.04 13.97 -3.07
N PHE A 78 1.35 14.67 -3.94
CA PHE A 78 1.44 16.12 -4.04
C PHE A 78 0.28 16.75 -3.26
N LEU A 79 0.59 17.59 -2.29
CA LEU A 79 -0.38 18.37 -1.54
C LEU A 79 -0.51 19.74 -2.18
N LEU A 80 -1.73 20.16 -2.46
CA LEU A 80 -2.10 21.53 -2.78
C LEU A 80 -3.06 22.02 -1.69
N SER A 81 -2.71 23.09 -1.00
CA SER A 81 -3.50 23.65 0.10
C SER A 81 -3.41 25.17 0.17
N ASP A 82 -4.31 25.77 0.94
CA ASP A 82 -4.32 27.22 1.18
C ASP A 82 -3.05 27.74 1.91
N ILE A 83 -2.29 26.85 2.57
CA ILE A 83 -1.08 27.19 3.34
C ILE A 83 0.23 26.86 2.61
N GLY A 84 0.15 26.23 1.44
CA GLY A 84 1.31 25.83 0.66
C GLY A 84 1.07 24.57 -0.16
N GLU A 85 2.09 24.24 -0.97
CA GLU A 85 2.07 23.08 -1.85
C GLU A 85 3.43 22.37 -1.87
N GLY A 86 3.42 21.09 -2.21
CA GLY A 86 4.65 20.32 -2.35
C GLY A 86 4.44 18.82 -2.45
N ALA A 87 5.48 18.13 -2.92
CA ALA A 87 5.56 16.68 -2.85
C ALA A 87 5.92 16.25 -1.43
N LEU A 88 5.15 15.31 -0.90
CA LEU A 88 5.29 14.76 0.44
C LEU A 88 5.37 13.22 0.35
N VAL A 89 5.90 12.62 1.41
CA VAL A 89 6.01 11.17 1.55
C VAL A 89 5.24 10.75 2.80
N LEU A 90 4.33 9.79 2.66
CA LEU A 90 3.69 9.09 3.76
C LEU A 90 4.39 7.74 3.96
N PRO A 91 5.29 7.60 4.95
CA PRO A 91 5.81 6.30 5.34
C PRO A 91 4.68 5.47 5.94
N LEU A 92 4.63 4.19 5.60
CA LEU A 92 3.61 3.27 6.07
C LEU A 92 4.19 2.36 7.15
N GLU A 93 3.51 2.31 8.29
CA GLU A 93 3.86 1.35 9.34
C GLU A 93 3.36 -0.05 8.91
N PRO A 94 4.19 -1.11 9.01
CA PRO A 94 3.85 -2.46 8.56
C PRO A 94 2.53 -3.02 9.08
N SER A 95 2.20 -2.81 10.36
CA SER A 95 0.93 -3.28 10.92
C SER A 95 -0.28 -2.56 10.29
N PHE A 96 -0.17 -1.27 9.97
CA PHE A 96 -1.20 -0.55 9.22
C PHE A 96 -1.33 -1.07 7.79
N TYR A 97 -0.22 -1.42 7.13
CA TYR A 97 -0.29 -2.08 5.82
C TYR A 97 -1.06 -3.39 5.89
N TRP A 98 -0.69 -4.28 6.80
CA TRP A 98 -1.31 -5.60 6.95
C TRP A 98 -2.78 -5.52 7.34
N ALA A 99 -3.15 -4.55 8.18
CA ALA A 99 -4.53 -4.32 8.56
C ALA A 99 -5.42 -3.76 7.43
N SER A 100 -4.84 -3.23 6.35
CA SER A 100 -5.58 -2.48 5.31
C SER A 100 -5.36 -2.95 3.87
N THR A 101 -4.43 -3.88 3.62
CA THR A 101 -4.15 -4.38 2.27
C THR A 101 -5.35 -5.11 1.67
N ASN A 102 -5.50 -5.01 0.35
CA ASN A 102 -6.49 -5.73 -0.43
C ASN A 102 -5.83 -6.68 -1.46
N ASN A 103 -4.53 -6.90 -1.34
CA ASN A 103 -3.78 -7.78 -2.22
C ASN A 103 -4.13 -9.24 -1.91
N GLY A 104 -4.41 -10.03 -2.94
CA GLY A 104 -4.78 -11.45 -2.81
C GLY A 104 -3.71 -12.30 -2.12
N ASP A 105 -2.44 -12.14 -2.51
CA ASP A 105 -1.34 -12.93 -1.94
C ASP A 105 -1.10 -12.60 -0.46
N ASP A 106 -1.23 -11.32 -0.11
CA ASP A 106 -1.12 -10.87 1.27
C ASP A 106 -2.29 -11.41 2.10
N ASN A 107 -3.52 -11.28 1.60
CA ASN A 107 -4.71 -11.78 2.27
C ASN A 107 -4.65 -13.29 2.51
N GLN A 108 -4.09 -14.05 1.55
CA GLN A 108 -3.86 -15.48 1.71
C GLN A 108 -2.85 -15.75 2.82
N LEU A 109 -1.67 -15.11 2.80
CA LEU A 109 -0.67 -15.28 3.85
C LEU A 109 -1.22 -14.92 5.23
N PHE A 110 -1.97 -13.82 5.33
CA PHE A 110 -2.57 -13.41 6.59
C PHE A 110 -3.57 -14.43 7.10
N ALA A 111 -4.41 -15.00 6.22
CA ALA A 111 -5.36 -16.04 6.60
C ALA A 111 -4.67 -17.30 7.14
N GLU A 112 -3.59 -17.74 6.50
CA GLU A 112 -2.77 -18.88 6.95
C GLU A 112 -2.16 -18.62 8.34
N VAL A 113 -1.58 -17.44 8.55
CA VAL A 113 -1.01 -17.05 9.85
C VAL A 113 -2.11 -16.91 10.93
N LEU A 114 -3.28 -16.41 10.56
CA LEU A 114 -4.42 -16.29 11.47
C LEU A 114 -4.93 -17.66 11.93
N GLU A 115 -4.98 -18.64 11.04
CA GLU A 115 -5.34 -20.03 11.39
C GLU A 115 -4.31 -20.64 12.34
N GLN A 116 -3.02 -20.42 12.10
CA GLN A 116 -1.93 -20.85 12.99
C GLN A 116 -1.99 -20.17 14.36
N CYS A 117 -2.49 -18.94 14.42
CA CYS A 117 -2.73 -18.20 15.66
C CYS A 117 -4.08 -18.53 16.31
N HIS A 118 -4.79 -19.56 15.83
CA HIS A 118 -6.12 -19.95 16.32
C HIS A 118 -7.15 -18.80 16.31
N GLY A 119 -7.05 -17.91 15.33
CA GLY A 119 -7.94 -16.76 15.19
C GLY A 119 -7.54 -15.53 16.00
N ASP A 120 -6.42 -15.54 16.73
CA ASP A 120 -5.91 -14.35 17.42
C ASP A 120 -5.34 -13.35 16.41
N PHE A 121 -6.13 -12.34 16.06
CA PHE A 121 -5.77 -11.30 15.11
C PHE A 121 -4.53 -10.50 15.54
N ALA A 122 -4.40 -10.16 16.83
CA ALA A 122 -3.30 -9.33 17.30
C ALA A 122 -1.97 -10.12 17.24
N LEU A 123 -2.02 -11.40 17.59
CA LEU A 123 -0.88 -12.30 17.46
C LEU A 123 -0.51 -12.51 15.98
N ALA A 124 -1.50 -12.77 15.12
CA ALA A 124 -1.30 -12.95 13.69
C ALA A 124 -0.68 -11.70 13.03
N LEU A 125 -1.20 -10.51 13.37
CA LEU A 125 -0.66 -9.24 12.89
C LEU A 125 0.80 -9.04 13.33
N LYS A 126 1.11 -9.33 14.59
CA LYS A 126 2.49 -9.25 15.10
C LYS A 126 3.42 -10.21 14.35
N GLN A 127 2.96 -11.43 14.07
CA GLN A 127 3.75 -12.44 13.38
C GLN A 127 3.97 -12.08 11.90
N VAL A 128 2.91 -11.70 11.18
CA VAL A 128 3.02 -11.37 9.75
C VAL A 128 3.91 -10.14 9.52
N VAL A 129 3.85 -9.16 10.42
CA VAL A 129 4.75 -7.99 10.41
C VAL A 129 6.20 -8.40 10.59
N ALA A 130 6.48 -9.38 11.46
CA ALA A 130 7.84 -9.84 11.71
C ALA A 130 8.44 -10.62 10.52
N ILE A 131 7.64 -11.45 9.84
CA ILE A 131 8.13 -12.31 8.75
C ILE A 131 8.03 -11.65 7.37
N ALA A 132 7.10 -10.74 7.17
CA ALA A 132 6.82 -10.11 5.88
C ALA A 132 6.38 -8.63 6.05
N PRO A 133 7.23 -7.75 6.60
CA PRO A 133 6.83 -6.37 6.95
C PRO A 133 6.31 -5.52 5.78
N TYR A 134 6.64 -5.89 4.54
CA TYR A 134 6.28 -5.14 3.33
C TYR A 134 5.40 -5.95 2.36
N GLY A 135 4.71 -6.98 2.87
CA GLY A 135 3.86 -7.88 2.09
C GLY A 135 4.52 -9.22 1.74
N ALA A 136 3.69 -10.16 1.30
CA ALA A 136 4.03 -11.56 1.07
C ALA A 136 5.06 -11.75 -0.06
N LYS A 137 5.07 -10.86 -1.05
CA LYS A 137 5.97 -10.97 -2.22
C LYS A 137 7.45 -11.07 -1.84
N ALA A 138 7.91 -10.23 -0.91
CA ALA A 138 9.32 -10.24 -0.48
C ALA A 138 9.69 -11.58 0.19
N LEU A 139 8.76 -12.13 0.96
CA LEU A 139 8.92 -13.43 1.61
C LEU A 139 9.00 -14.56 0.57
N GLN A 140 8.08 -14.58 -0.40
CA GLN A 140 8.04 -15.56 -1.48
C GLN A 140 9.34 -15.54 -2.31
N GLU A 141 9.84 -14.35 -2.66
CA GLU A 141 11.11 -14.20 -3.38
C GLU A 141 12.30 -14.73 -2.56
N GLN A 142 12.31 -14.51 -1.25
CA GLN A 142 13.34 -15.03 -0.35
C GLN A 142 13.29 -16.56 -0.29
N MET A 143 12.09 -17.16 -0.19
CA MET A 143 11.89 -18.61 -0.18
C MET A 143 12.38 -19.27 -1.47
N LEU A 144 12.00 -18.72 -2.63
CA LEU A 144 12.46 -19.17 -3.94
C LEU A 144 14.00 -19.14 -4.08
N ARG A 145 14.65 -18.11 -3.53
CA ARG A 145 16.12 -18.02 -3.52
C ARG A 145 16.76 -19.09 -2.65
N MET A 146 16.17 -19.39 -1.48
CA MET A 146 16.67 -20.44 -0.58
C MET A 146 16.51 -21.83 -1.18
N ASP A 147 15.39 -22.12 -1.83
CA ASP A 147 15.15 -23.39 -2.51
C ASP A 147 16.10 -23.60 -3.69
N SER A 148 16.40 -22.55 -4.44
CA SER A 148 17.36 -22.59 -5.55
C SER A 148 18.79 -22.90 -5.06
N GLN A 149 19.17 -22.41 -3.89
CA GLN A 149 20.46 -22.70 -3.28
C GLN A 149 20.52 -24.10 -2.64
N ASN A 150 19.41 -24.58 -2.09
CA ASN A 150 19.31 -25.93 -1.49
C ASN A 150 19.10 -27.04 -2.53
N GLY A 151 18.51 -26.75 -3.69
CA GLY A 151 18.37 -27.70 -4.81
C GLY A 151 19.72 -28.20 -5.34
N GLY A 152 20.80 -27.41 -5.21
CA GLY A 152 22.17 -27.84 -5.50
C GLY A 152 22.78 -28.77 -4.44
N ARG A 153 22.20 -28.85 -3.23
CA ARG A 153 22.66 -29.72 -2.12
C ARG A 153 21.81 -30.97 -1.92
N ARG A 154 20.57 -31.01 -2.43
CA ARG A 154 19.63 -32.14 -2.26
C ARG A 154 19.89 -33.35 -3.17
N SER A 155 20.91 -33.32 -4.03
CA SER A 155 21.30 -34.52 -4.79
C SER A 155 22.02 -35.60 -3.96
N ALA A 156 22.22 -35.40 -2.65
CA ALA A 156 23.04 -36.30 -1.83
C ALA A 156 22.33 -37.01 -0.67
N ASN A 157 21.11 -36.64 -0.26
CA ASN A 157 20.39 -37.42 0.75
C ASN A 157 18.88 -37.25 0.58
N GLY A 158 18.25 -38.36 0.21
CA GLY A 158 16.81 -38.47 0.04
C GLY A 158 16.06 -38.42 1.37
N VAL A 159 14.74 -38.37 1.20
CA VAL A 159 13.67 -38.26 2.21
C VAL A 159 13.40 -36.82 2.62
N ASN A 160 12.27 -36.24 2.17
CA ASN A 160 11.41 -35.55 3.11
C ASN A 160 9.98 -35.24 2.64
N ALA A 161 9.14 -35.23 3.67
CA ALA A 161 7.72 -34.96 3.72
C ALA A 161 7.30 -33.61 3.14
N GLN A 162 6.06 -33.56 2.66
CA GLN A 162 5.31 -32.35 2.37
C GLN A 162 5.03 -31.60 3.67
N MET A 163 5.92 -30.70 4.08
CA MET A 163 5.61 -29.61 5.02
C MET A 163 5.31 -28.36 4.21
N SER A 164 4.30 -27.59 4.63
CA SER A 164 4.02 -26.28 4.02
C SER A 164 5.23 -25.37 4.19
N ALA A 165 5.48 -24.53 3.18
CA ALA A 165 6.61 -23.61 3.18
C ALA A 165 6.52 -22.59 4.34
N THR A 166 5.30 -22.31 4.83
CA THR A 166 5.04 -21.50 6.02
C THR A 166 5.50 -22.16 7.31
N ASP A 167 5.37 -23.48 7.45
CA ASP A 167 5.80 -24.22 8.66
C ASP A 167 7.33 -24.18 8.85
N GLN A 168 8.09 -24.13 7.75
CA GLN A 168 9.55 -24.07 7.79
C GLN A 168 10.09 -22.71 8.27
N ILE A 169 9.40 -21.61 7.96
CA ILE A 169 9.76 -20.28 8.44
C ILE A 169 9.48 -20.16 9.95
N PHE A 170 8.36 -20.70 10.40
CA PHE A 170 7.94 -20.63 11.79
C PHE A 170 8.87 -21.39 12.75
N ASN A 171 9.34 -22.57 12.36
CA ASN A 171 10.29 -23.34 13.18
C ASN A 171 11.70 -22.74 13.23
N GLY A 172 12.08 -21.90 12.24
CA GLY A 172 13.39 -21.24 12.22
C GLY A 172 13.49 -19.97 13.07
N GLY A 173 12.36 -19.29 13.33
CA GLY A 173 12.34 -17.98 14.00
C GLY A 173 12.33 -18.02 15.54
N ILE A 174 11.98 -19.16 16.15
CA ILE A 174 11.80 -19.28 17.61
C ILE A 174 13.11 -19.65 18.34
N HIS A 175 14.22 -19.86 17.63
CA HIS A 175 15.49 -20.32 18.23
C HIS A 175 16.64 -19.31 18.30
N GLN A 176 16.39 -18.02 18.04
CA GLN A 176 17.41 -16.99 18.30
C GLN A 176 16.81 -15.80 19.05
N ARG A 177 16.71 -15.94 20.38
CA ARG A 177 16.87 -14.89 21.40
C ARG A 177 16.61 -15.50 22.78
N ASN A 178 17.67 -16.06 23.36
CA ASN A 178 17.91 -16.05 24.81
C ASN A 178 19.00 -15.04 25.09
#